data_AF-A0A8C2UC53-F1
#
_entry.id   AF-A0A8C2UC53-F1
#
_cell.length_a   1.000
_cell.length_b   1.000
_cell.length_c   1.000
_cell.angle_alpha   90.00
_cell.angle_beta   90.00
_cell.angle_gamma   90.00
#
_symmetry.space_group_name_H-M   'P 1'
#
loop_
_entity.id
_entity.type
_entity.pdbx_description
1 polymer ?
#
loop_
_entity_poly.entity_id
_entity_poly.type
_entity_poly.pdbx_seq_one_letter_code
_entity_poly.pdbx_strand_id
1 'polypeptide(L)'
;MELCHPCCSCSAGDGQERRGMASSCVRGGSGRIVGGSGRIVGGLRSDSAVLRPQPRFLPAARCRCCSRSSKMAQPPPPFTSRFTPPPFRSFPPHSPAPFPPPPSPFPVPASRPALPPFLLPPPSEPGSFFRGPSVPPLFPPWPSPDRPPPPLPPDGDADRQRDERWLAQFLSRRVPPVVSPFPPCGASPELGRQLAVRALRAVSRLTALCRALRNREAEGCEEGWEREREEAEELLEGLRDTVRPLREPGYLREMGRKAEKARKRRERMQRRKMEARKAKEEEAARAAEREAEIDRWRAKCIQEVEEKNRERELKAAADSVLSEVRKKQADTKRMVDILGSLEKLRKLRKEAAAKKGVCPPPSADEAFENQVESLRALLQNRTELYEAEERALRVMLEGEQEEERKREMEKKEKKEREKLLQQKRDIDSKLFGDPDEFPLAHLLQPFREYYLQAELSVAALIQIRHEWDQYLVPADHPEGSCIPPGWVLPPLPTNDTWATAVR
;
A
#
# COMPACT_ATOMS: atom_id res chain seq x y z
N MET A 1 16.87 32.06 -76.85
CA MET A 1 18.02 32.97 -76.76
C MET A 1 17.86 33.72 -75.44
N GLU A 2 18.39 33.27 -74.30
CA GLU A 2 19.80 32.97 -73.96
C GLU A 2 20.62 34.24 -73.68
N LEU A 3 21.43 34.39 -72.62
CA LEU A 3 21.76 33.51 -71.46
C LEU A 3 21.32 34.21 -70.12
N CYS A 4 21.84 34.07 -68.88
CA CYS A 4 22.98 33.34 -68.32
C CYS A 4 22.90 33.09 -66.78
N HIS A 5 23.97 32.47 -66.26
CA HIS A 5 24.40 32.17 -64.89
C HIS A 5 24.98 33.40 -64.11
N PRO A 6 25.50 33.29 -62.85
CA PRO A 6 25.16 32.43 -61.69
C PRO A 6 25.21 33.19 -60.30
N CYS A 7 25.25 32.43 -59.20
CA CYS A 7 25.91 32.73 -57.90
C CYS A 7 25.31 33.76 -56.91
N CYS A 8 25.21 33.33 -55.64
CA CYS A 8 25.56 34.15 -54.47
C CYS A 8 25.82 33.25 -53.23
N SER A 9 26.63 33.69 -52.25
CA SER A 9 26.96 32.93 -51.02
C SER A 9 27.55 33.82 -49.91
N CYS A 10 27.06 33.66 -48.67
CA CYS A 10 27.65 34.14 -47.40
C CYS A 10 27.80 35.68 -47.23
N SER A 11 27.90 36.27 -46.03
CA SER A 11 27.80 35.77 -44.62
C SER A 11 26.67 36.56 -43.90
N ALA A 12 26.55 36.75 -42.57
CA ALA A 12 27.27 36.35 -41.35
C ALA A 12 26.32 36.47 -40.13
N GLY A 13 26.71 35.97 -38.94
CA GLY A 13 26.00 36.19 -37.67
C GLY A 13 26.02 34.96 -36.74
N ASP A 14 26.72 35.04 -35.63
CA ASP A 14 26.91 33.98 -34.62
C ASP A 14 25.68 33.79 -33.68
N GLY A 15 25.51 32.68 -32.94
CA GLY A 15 26.32 31.47 -32.80
C GLY A 15 25.74 30.45 -31.77
N GLN A 16 26.54 29.40 -31.49
CA GLN A 16 26.53 28.33 -30.44
C GLN A 16 25.57 28.39 -29.19
N GLU A 17 25.21 27.28 -28.50
CA GLU A 17 25.60 25.86 -28.60
C GLU A 17 24.55 24.79 -28.15
N ARG A 18 24.47 23.72 -28.98
CA ARG A 18 24.16 22.27 -28.79
C ARG A 18 23.86 21.62 -27.41
N ARG A 19 23.14 20.47 -27.54
CA ARG A 19 23.09 19.24 -26.70
C ARG A 19 22.25 19.29 -25.41
N GLY A 20 21.46 18.26 -25.07
CA GLY A 20 21.10 17.05 -25.86
C GLY A 20 20.23 16.05 -25.06
N MET A 21 19.43 15.23 -25.75
CA MET A 21 18.63 14.16 -25.14
C MET A 21 19.30 12.78 -25.31
N ALA A 22 19.39 12.02 -24.21
CA ALA A 22 19.92 10.66 -24.19
C ALA A 22 18.81 9.66 -23.80
N SER A 23 18.42 8.79 -24.73
CA SER A 23 17.45 7.72 -24.47
C SER A 23 18.15 6.48 -23.88
N SER A 24 18.18 6.38 -22.55
CA SER A 24 18.78 5.24 -21.85
C SER A 24 17.82 4.05 -21.74
N CYS A 25 17.88 3.11 -22.68
CA CYS A 25 17.16 1.84 -22.58
C CYS A 25 17.75 0.96 -21.44
N VAL A 26 17.00 0.81 -20.35
CA VAL A 26 17.35 -0.10 -19.24
C VAL A 26 17.25 -1.55 -19.72
N ARG A 27 18.34 -2.32 -19.60
CA ARG A 27 18.34 -3.76 -19.90
C ARG A 27 18.00 -4.57 -18.66
N GLY A 28 16.92 -5.34 -18.71
CA GLY A 28 16.68 -6.41 -17.75
C GLY A 28 17.67 -7.56 -17.99
N GLY A 29 18.46 -7.92 -16.98
CA GLY A 29 19.42 -9.03 -17.03
C GLY A 29 18.98 -10.21 -16.16
N SER A 30 18.35 -11.22 -16.77
CA SER A 30 17.96 -12.45 -16.07
C SER A 30 19.14 -13.44 -16.03
N GLY A 31 19.55 -13.87 -14.84
CA GLY A 31 20.73 -14.72 -14.64
C GLY A 31 20.41 -16.22 -14.59
N ARG A 32 21.15 -17.03 -15.37
CA ARG A 32 21.23 -18.49 -15.18
C ARG A 32 22.65 -19.05 -15.40
N ILE A 33 23.24 -19.48 -14.29
CA ILE A 33 23.98 -20.73 -14.06
C ILE A 33 24.41 -21.55 -15.30
N VAL A 34 25.72 -21.55 -15.57
CA VAL A 34 26.60 -22.72 -15.84
C VAL A 34 28.00 -22.30 -15.34
N GLY A 35 28.87 -23.12 -14.74
CA GLY A 35 28.82 -24.51 -14.26
C GLY A 35 30.26 -24.92 -13.86
N GLY A 36 30.45 -25.82 -12.88
CA GLY A 36 31.79 -26.17 -12.38
C GLY A 36 31.84 -27.55 -11.73
N SER A 37 32.87 -28.34 -12.06
CA SER A 37 32.95 -29.76 -11.68
C SER A 37 33.62 -30.00 -10.32
N GLY A 38 33.10 -30.96 -9.56
CA GLY A 38 33.75 -31.52 -8.38
C GLY A 38 33.22 -32.92 -8.06
N ARG A 39 34.06 -33.95 -8.21
CA ARG A 39 33.77 -35.32 -7.75
C ARG A 39 34.15 -35.43 -6.28
N ILE A 40 33.31 -36.04 -5.42
CA ILE A 40 33.71 -37.12 -4.48
C ILE A 40 32.52 -38.08 -4.25
N VAL A 41 32.88 -39.37 -4.29
CA VAL A 41 32.20 -40.63 -3.93
C VAL A 41 31.14 -40.61 -2.80
N GLY A 42 30.04 -41.34 -3.01
CA GLY A 42 29.54 -42.35 -2.04
C GLY A 42 28.21 -42.11 -1.33
N GLY A 43 27.31 -43.12 -1.37
CA GLY A 43 26.15 -43.20 -0.47
C GLY A 43 24.88 -43.83 -1.09
N LEU A 44 24.74 -45.15 -1.01
CA LEU A 44 23.50 -45.87 -1.38
C LEU A 44 22.40 -45.67 -0.32
N ARG A 45 21.16 -45.44 -0.77
CA ARG A 45 19.95 -46.09 -0.23
C ARG A 45 18.73 -45.91 -1.17
N SER A 46 18.02 -47.00 -1.39
CA SER A 46 16.72 -47.05 -2.06
C SER A 46 15.60 -46.55 -1.14
N ASP A 47 14.46 -46.15 -1.72
CA ASP A 47 13.18 -46.83 -1.42
C ASP A 47 12.04 -46.42 -2.38
N SER A 48 11.00 -47.25 -2.37
CA SER A 48 9.73 -47.24 -3.12
C SER A 48 9.19 -45.86 -3.57
N ALA A 49 8.80 -45.64 -4.82
CA ALA A 49 7.77 -46.33 -5.62
C ALA A 49 6.33 -46.10 -5.14
N VAL A 50 5.62 -45.17 -5.80
CA VAL A 50 4.15 -45.07 -5.85
C VAL A 50 3.75 -44.78 -7.30
N LEU A 51 2.76 -45.47 -7.83
CA LEU A 51 2.37 -45.44 -9.25
C LEU A 51 0.93 -44.94 -9.46
N ARG A 52 0.80 -43.84 -10.22
CA ARG A 52 -0.37 -43.50 -11.08
C ARG A 52 -1.72 -43.27 -10.34
N PRO A 53 -2.83 -42.90 -11.04
CA PRO A 53 -2.97 -42.49 -12.45
C PRO A 53 -3.56 -41.10 -12.68
N GLN A 54 -3.26 -40.55 -13.86
CA GLN A 54 -4.08 -39.57 -14.59
C GLN A 54 -4.92 -40.32 -15.65
N PRO A 55 -6.22 -40.02 -15.83
CA PRO A 55 -6.94 -40.43 -17.02
C PRO A 55 -7.74 -39.32 -17.74
N ARG A 56 -7.22 -38.93 -18.91
CA ARG A 56 -7.94 -38.79 -20.20
C ARG A 56 -9.06 -37.74 -20.37
N PHE A 57 -8.81 -36.82 -21.30
CA PHE A 57 -9.82 -36.28 -22.24
C PHE A 57 -10.57 -37.39 -23.00
N LEU A 58 -11.87 -37.17 -23.26
CA LEU A 58 -12.56 -37.49 -24.52
C LEU A 58 -13.69 -36.45 -24.77
N PRO A 59 -14.26 -36.33 -26.01
CA PRO A 59 -14.77 -35.03 -26.48
C PRO A 59 -16.24 -35.02 -26.95
N ALA A 60 -16.61 -33.85 -27.50
CA ALA A 60 -17.64 -33.59 -28.52
C ALA A 60 -19.10 -33.38 -28.07
N ALA A 61 -19.55 -32.13 -28.25
CA ALA A 61 -20.91 -31.81 -28.65
C ALA A 61 -20.84 -30.90 -29.90
N ARG A 62 -21.64 -31.19 -30.93
CA ARG A 62 -21.78 -30.35 -32.13
C ARG A 62 -22.90 -29.33 -31.90
N CYS A 63 -22.74 -28.12 -32.42
CA CYS A 63 -23.87 -27.37 -32.99
C CYS A 63 -23.40 -26.63 -34.26
N ARG A 64 -24.31 -26.42 -35.21
CA ARG A 64 -24.10 -25.67 -36.46
C ARG A 64 -25.11 -24.55 -36.53
N CYS A 65 -24.70 -23.35 -36.96
CA CYS A 65 -25.34 -22.59 -38.06
C CYS A 65 -24.67 -21.22 -38.30
N CYS A 66 -25.16 -20.51 -39.32
CA CYS A 66 -24.90 -19.10 -39.64
C CYS A 66 -23.48 -18.75 -40.12
N SER A 67 -23.23 -19.15 -41.37
CA SER A 67 -22.23 -18.60 -42.28
C SER A 67 -22.18 -17.06 -42.29
N ARG A 68 -20.98 -16.47 -42.30
CA ARG A 68 -20.77 -15.14 -42.91
C ARG A 68 -19.36 -15.01 -43.49
N SER A 69 -19.26 -14.39 -44.66
CA SER A 69 -18.03 -14.36 -45.46
C SER A 69 -16.99 -13.39 -44.91
N SER A 70 -15.71 -13.74 -45.04
CA SER A 70 -14.61 -12.77 -45.09
C SER A 70 -13.47 -13.30 -45.97
N LYS A 71 -12.71 -12.37 -46.55
CA LYS A 71 -11.75 -12.63 -47.62
C LYS A 71 -10.46 -13.26 -47.07
N MET A 72 -9.80 -14.09 -47.86
CA MET A 72 -8.44 -14.55 -47.55
C MET A 72 -7.45 -13.39 -47.65
N ALA A 73 -6.48 -13.35 -46.73
CA ALA A 73 -5.24 -12.61 -46.85
C ALA A 73 -4.09 -13.58 -46.54
N GLN A 74 -3.10 -13.66 -47.44
CA GLN A 74 -1.91 -14.50 -47.23
C GLN A 74 -0.84 -13.73 -46.44
N PRO A 75 -0.12 -14.36 -45.50
CA PRO A 75 1.06 -13.78 -44.88
C PRO A 75 2.29 -13.85 -45.82
N PRO A 76 3.16 -12.83 -45.86
CA PRO A 76 4.40 -12.86 -46.65
C PRO A 76 5.50 -13.73 -46.02
N PRO A 77 6.49 -14.20 -46.82
CA PRO A 77 7.58 -15.07 -46.34
C PRO A 77 8.67 -14.32 -45.55
N PRO A 78 9.46 -15.03 -44.72
CA PRO A 78 10.52 -14.43 -43.90
C PRO A 78 11.80 -14.09 -44.70
N PHE A 79 12.41 -12.95 -44.37
CA PHE A 79 13.71 -12.55 -44.92
C PHE A 79 14.87 -13.36 -44.33
N THR A 80 15.91 -13.61 -45.14
CA THR A 80 17.14 -14.30 -44.70
C THR A 80 18.23 -13.29 -44.34
N SER A 81 18.86 -13.45 -43.18
CA SER A 81 19.99 -12.62 -42.76
C SER A 81 21.33 -13.23 -43.21
N ARG A 82 22.10 -12.47 -43.99
CA ARG A 82 23.50 -12.78 -44.34
C ARG A 82 24.39 -11.57 -44.13
N PHE A 83 24.95 -11.42 -42.93
CA PHE A 83 26.15 -10.61 -42.71
C PHE A 83 27.04 -11.25 -41.66
N THR A 84 28.31 -11.45 -42.01
CA THR A 84 29.37 -11.96 -41.13
C THR A 84 30.18 -10.79 -40.56
N PRO A 85 30.55 -10.80 -39.26
CA PRO A 85 31.40 -9.76 -38.68
C PRO A 85 32.89 -10.00 -39.01
N PRO A 86 33.71 -8.94 -39.11
CA PRO A 86 35.16 -9.03 -39.32
C PRO A 86 35.92 -9.41 -38.02
N PRO A 87 37.19 -9.86 -38.12
CA PRO A 87 37.95 -10.35 -36.96
C PRO A 87 38.49 -9.23 -36.05
N PHE A 88 38.60 -9.54 -34.75
CA PHE A 88 39.22 -8.67 -33.76
C PHE A 88 40.73 -8.56 -33.95
N ARG A 89 41.28 -7.35 -33.77
CA ARG A 89 42.72 -7.15 -33.50
C ARG A 89 42.97 -7.17 -32.00
N SER A 90 43.99 -7.91 -31.57
CA SER A 90 44.49 -7.92 -30.20
C SER A 90 45.49 -6.78 -29.95
N PHE A 91 45.53 -6.30 -28.70
CA PHE A 91 46.58 -5.44 -28.16
C PHE A 91 47.10 -6.06 -26.85
N PRO A 92 48.36 -5.79 -26.44
CA PRO A 92 49.05 -6.56 -25.40
C PRO A 92 48.60 -6.20 -23.97
N PRO A 93 48.80 -7.12 -23.00
CA PRO A 93 48.47 -6.87 -21.59
C PRO A 93 49.52 -6.01 -20.89
N HIS A 94 49.07 -4.99 -20.15
CA HIS A 94 49.90 -4.31 -19.15
C HIS A 94 49.65 -4.91 -17.75
N SER A 95 50.72 -5.07 -16.98
CA SER A 95 50.69 -5.60 -15.61
C SER A 95 50.10 -4.59 -14.60
N PRO A 96 49.34 -5.03 -13.58
CA PRO A 96 48.73 -4.14 -12.60
C PRO A 96 49.74 -3.58 -11.60
N ALA A 97 49.63 -2.28 -11.30
CA ALA A 97 50.27 -1.63 -10.16
C ALA A 97 49.41 -1.82 -8.88
N PRO A 98 50.00 -1.76 -7.67
CA PRO A 98 49.26 -1.96 -6.42
C PRO A 98 48.33 -0.79 -6.07
N PHE A 99 47.20 -1.10 -5.43
CA PHE A 99 46.22 -0.11 -4.97
C PHE A 99 46.68 0.62 -3.70
N PRO A 100 46.37 1.93 -3.54
CA PRO A 100 46.54 2.65 -2.28
C PRO A 100 45.46 2.28 -1.25
N PRO A 101 45.73 2.45 0.07
CA PRO A 101 44.75 2.18 1.13
C PRO A 101 43.64 3.26 1.21
N PRO A 102 42.48 2.94 1.81
CA PRO A 102 41.37 3.89 1.97
C PRO A 102 41.67 4.97 3.04
N PRO A 103 41.08 6.18 2.91
CA PRO A 103 41.31 7.29 3.84
C PRO A 103 40.56 7.13 5.18
N SER A 104 41.14 7.69 6.24
CA SER A 104 40.53 7.85 7.57
C SER A 104 39.47 8.98 7.58
N PRO A 105 38.45 8.92 8.47
CA PRO A 105 37.41 9.94 8.56
C PRO A 105 37.94 11.27 9.14
N PHE A 106 37.50 12.38 8.56
CA PHE A 106 37.80 13.75 9.01
C PHE A 106 36.80 14.24 10.09
N PRO A 107 37.16 15.28 10.88
CA PRO A 107 36.40 15.68 12.07
C PRO A 107 35.16 16.54 11.78
N VAL A 108 34.29 16.65 12.79
CA VAL A 108 33.02 17.40 12.72
C VAL A 108 33.24 18.90 12.92
N PRO A 109 32.77 19.79 12.01
CA PRO A 109 32.80 21.24 12.22
C PRO A 109 31.59 21.72 13.04
N ALA A 110 31.82 22.65 13.97
CA ALA A 110 30.78 23.21 14.83
C ALA A 110 30.42 24.66 14.42
N SER A 111 29.38 24.82 13.58
CA SER A 111 28.76 26.13 13.31
C SER A 111 27.40 25.97 12.62
N ARG A 112 26.35 26.67 13.12
CA ARG A 112 25.08 26.88 12.40
C ARG A 112 25.00 28.34 11.93
N PRO A 113 24.66 28.63 10.67
CA PRO A 113 24.23 29.97 10.27
C PRO A 113 22.79 30.25 10.77
N ALA A 114 22.47 31.54 10.96
CA ALA A 114 21.12 31.99 11.28
C ALA A 114 20.29 32.30 10.02
N LEU A 115 18.96 32.34 10.16
CA LEU A 115 18.01 32.73 9.12
C LEU A 115 17.00 33.77 9.66
N PRO A 116 16.36 34.59 8.80
CA PRO A 116 15.87 35.92 9.19
C PRO A 116 14.49 35.94 9.87
N PRO A 117 14.13 37.03 10.58
CA PRO A 117 12.98 37.06 11.48
C PRO A 117 11.76 37.83 10.92
N PHE A 118 10.88 37.17 10.18
CA PHE A 118 9.53 37.70 9.89
C PHE A 118 8.47 36.59 9.85
N LEU A 119 7.20 36.98 10.06
CA LEU A 119 6.01 36.14 10.25
C LEU A 119 5.87 35.47 11.65
N LEU A 120 5.84 36.32 12.67
CA LEU A 120 5.16 36.04 13.95
C LEU A 120 3.90 36.93 14.04
N PRO A 121 2.71 36.39 14.40
CA PRO A 121 1.55 37.19 14.78
C PRO A 121 1.77 37.86 16.16
N PRO A 122 1.05 38.95 16.48
CA PRO A 122 1.16 39.61 17.79
C PRO A 122 0.58 38.75 18.93
N PRO A 123 1.04 38.93 20.18
CA PRO A 123 0.52 38.20 21.33
C PRO A 123 -0.84 38.77 21.77
N SER A 124 -1.86 37.90 21.83
CA SER A 124 -3.08 38.12 22.61
C SER A 124 -2.95 37.43 23.97
N GLU A 125 -3.33 38.11 25.05
CA GLU A 125 -3.24 37.55 26.40
C GLU A 125 -4.21 36.36 26.61
N PRO A 126 -3.77 35.27 27.24
CA PRO A 126 -4.67 34.24 27.74
C PRO A 126 -5.23 34.66 29.10
N GLY A 127 -6.49 35.10 29.11
CA GLY A 127 -7.30 35.11 30.33
C GLY A 127 -7.42 33.71 30.95
N SER A 128 -7.79 33.65 32.22
CA SER A 128 -7.87 32.42 33.02
C SER A 128 -8.81 31.34 32.47
N PHE A 129 -8.68 30.14 33.06
CA PHE A 129 -9.52 28.93 32.93
C PHE A 129 -9.12 27.89 31.87
N PHE A 130 -9.49 26.64 32.14
CA PHE A 130 -9.12 25.39 31.43
C PHE A 130 -7.63 25.02 31.36
N ARG A 131 -7.13 24.44 32.46
CA ARG A 131 -5.80 23.81 32.53
C ARG A 131 -5.90 22.29 32.38
N GLY A 132 -5.75 21.77 31.16
CA GLY A 132 -5.56 20.34 30.91
C GLY A 132 -4.20 19.83 31.40
N PRO A 133 -4.02 18.50 31.61
CA PRO A 133 -2.78 17.93 32.11
C PRO A 133 -1.65 18.04 31.08
N SER A 134 -0.55 18.70 31.46
CA SER A 134 0.65 18.82 30.63
C SER A 134 1.54 17.57 30.74
N VAL A 135 2.05 17.10 29.60
CA VAL A 135 3.01 15.98 29.56
C VAL A 135 4.34 16.43 30.19
N PRO A 136 4.92 15.70 31.16
CA PRO A 136 6.19 16.08 31.76
C PRO A 136 7.38 15.86 30.81
N PRO A 137 8.47 16.64 30.93
CA PRO A 137 9.69 16.44 30.14
C PRO A 137 10.36 15.11 30.50
N LEU A 138 10.93 14.44 29.50
CA LEU A 138 11.29 13.01 29.57
C LEU A 138 12.55 12.70 30.41
N PHE A 139 13.29 13.72 30.87
CA PHE A 139 14.43 13.58 31.77
C PHE A 139 14.48 14.76 32.77
N PRO A 140 14.72 14.52 34.07
CA PRO A 140 15.05 15.58 35.02
C PRO A 140 16.48 16.09 34.79
N PRO A 141 16.77 17.38 35.04
CA PRO A 141 18.14 17.88 35.10
C PRO A 141 18.87 17.25 36.30
N TRP A 142 20.19 17.07 36.18
CA TRP A 142 21.02 16.52 37.25
C TRP A 142 21.04 17.48 38.46
N PRO A 143 21.05 16.96 39.70
CA PRO A 143 21.02 17.80 40.90
C PRO A 143 22.36 18.53 41.09
N SER A 144 22.32 19.86 41.10
CA SER A 144 23.44 20.68 41.58
C SER A 144 23.62 20.53 43.10
N PRO A 145 24.85 20.58 43.64
CA PRO A 145 25.13 20.25 45.04
C PRO A 145 24.55 21.27 46.04
N ASP A 146 24.38 22.54 45.65
CA ASP A 146 24.08 23.65 46.57
C ASP A 146 22.58 23.86 46.86
N ARG A 147 21.72 22.86 46.62
CA ARG A 147 20.29 22.95 46.97
C ARG A 147 19.97 22.12 48.22
N PRO A 148 19.53 22.74 49.34
CA PRO A 148 19.08 21.97 50.50
C PRO A 148 17.84 21.13 50.13
N PRO A 149 17.69 19.92 50.69
CA PRO A 149 16.57 19.04 50.37
C PRO A 149 15.25 19.68 50.83
N PRO A 150 14.17 19.58 50.03
CA PRO A 150 12.84 19.99 50.47
C PRO A 150 12.39 19.11 51.66
N PRO A 151 11.57 19.65 52.59
CA PRO A 151 11.03 18.85 53.69
C PRO A 151 10.19 17.70 53.15
N LEU A 152 10.40 16.50 53.71
CA LEU A 152 9.68 15.29 53.34
C LEU A 152 8.20 15.38 53.75
N PRO A 153 7.24 15.00 52.87
CA PRO A 153 5.85 14.86 53.26
C PRO A 153 5.67 13.66 54.21
N PRO A 154 4.76 13.74 55.20
CA PRO A 154 4.66 12.77 56.30
C PRO A 154 4.28 11.35 55.86
N ASP A 155 3.60 11.19 54.72
CA ASP A 155 3.14 9.89 54.22
C ASP A 155 4.29 9.01 53.67
N GLY A 156 5.45 9.61 53.39
CA GLY A 156 6.59 8.90 52.80
C GLY A 156 7.15 7.77 53.68
N ASP A 157 6.98 7.86 54.99
CA ASP A 157 7.41 6.79 55.91
C ASP A 157 6.42 5.61 55.96
N ALA A 158 5.16 5.80 55.57
CA ALA A 158 4.21 4.70 55.42
C ALA A 158 4.50 3.85 54.18
N ASP A 159 4.85 4.49 53.05
CA ASP A 159 5.28 3.79 51.84
C ASP A 159 6.69 3.18 52.00
N ARG A 160 7.63 3.85 52.69
CA ARG A 160 8.90 3.20 53.10
C ARG A 160 8.67 1.96 53.93
N GLN A 161 7.77 1.99 54.93
CA GLN A 161 7.46 0.79 55.71
C GLN A 161 6.76 -0.29 54.87
N ARG A 162 6.00 0.08 53.83
CA ARG A 162 5.50 -0.90 52.84
C ARG A 162 6.62 -1.52 52.02
N ASP A 163 7.55 -0.71 51.51
CA ASP A 163 8.69 -1.17 50.72
C ASP A 163 9.67 -1.99 51.56
N GLU A 164 9.94 -1.63 52.81
CA GLU A 164 10.74 -2.42 53.75
C GLU A 164 10.06 -3.75 54.09
N ARG A 165 8.74 -3.76 54.33
CA ARG A 165 7.98 -5.02 54.53
C ARG A 165 7.93 -5.85 53.25
N TRP A 166 7.84 -5.23 52.07
CA TRP A 166 7.89 -5.91 50.77
C TRP A 166 9.29 -6.49 50.50
N LEU A 167 10.35 -5.74 50.78
CA LEU A 167 11.74 -6.20 50.69
C LEU A 167 12.00 -7.34 51.69
N ALA A 168 11.55 -7.22 52.93
CA ALA A 168 11.64 -8.30 53.92
C ALA A 168 10.86 -9.55 53.48
N GLN A 169 9.66 -9.41 52.91
CA GLN A 169 8.90 -10.52 52.32
C GLN A 169 9.57 -11.09 51.05
N PHE A 170 10.18 -10.26 50.21
CA PHE A 170 10.88 -10.68 49.00
C PHE A 170 12.18 -11.42 49.33
N LEU A 171 12.93 -10.95 50.33
CA LEU A 171 14.16 -11.55 50.82
C LEU A 171 13.90 -12.83 51.64
N SER A 172 12.82 -12.90 52.43
CA SER A 172 12.41 -14.16 53.09
C SER A 172 11.78 -15.17 52.14
N ARG A 173 11.06 -14.74 51.09
CA ARG A 173 10.65 -15.60 49.97
C ARG A 173 11.83 -16.07 49.13
N ARG A 174 12.94 -15.32 49.09
CA ARG A 174 14.26 -15.84 48.73
C ARG A 174 14.83 -16.66 49.88
N VAL A 175 14.17 -17.78 50.18
CA VAL A 175 14.76 -18.85 51.00
C VAL A 175 16.18 -19.08 50.46
N PRO A 176 17.25 -18.84 51.25
CA PRO A 176 18.61 -19.10 50.81
C PRO A 176 18.64 -20.57 50.40
N PRO A 177 19.11 -20.90 49.18
CA PRO A 177 18.72 -22.13 48.50
C PRO A 177 18.99 -23.31 49.43
N VAL A 178 17.90 -23.91 49.95
CA VAL A 178 17.97 -25.12 50.78
C VAL A 178 18.89 -26.05 50.04
N VAL A 179 19.97 -26.48 50.71
CA VAL A 179 21.06 -27.24 50.09
C VAL A 179 20.56 -28.63 49.78
N SER A 180 19.74 -28.68 48.73
CA SER A 180 19.44 -29.87 47.95
C SER A 180 20.79 -30.49 47.64
N PRO A 181 21.02 -31.77 47.97
CA PRO A 181 22.32 -32.39 47.85
C PRO A 181 22.86 -32.09 46.45
N PHE A 182 24.08 -31.52 46.42
CA PHE A 182 24.62 -30.83 45.24
C PHE A 182 24.36 -31.67 43.98
N PRO A 183 23.75 -31.11 42.91
CA PRO A 183 23.43 -31.88 41.72
C PRO A 183 24.72 -32.55 41.23
N PRO A 184 24.75 -33.89 41.09
CA PRO A 184 25.99 -34.66 41.06
C PRO A 184 26.97 -34.07 40.04
N CYS A 185 28.16 -33.69 40.51
CA CYS A 185 28.98 -32.66 39.87
C CYS A 185 29.44 -33.06 38.45
N GLY A 186 29.43 -34.35 38.12
CA GLY A 186 29.71 -34.91 36.79
C GLY A 186 28.51 -35.05 35.82
N ALA A 187 27.30 -34.55 36.14
CA ALA A 187 26.09 -34.75 35.33
C ALA A 187 26.05 -33.96 34.00
N SER A 188 26.98 -34.24 33.08
CA SER A 188 27.02 -33.69 31.72
C SER A 188 26.10 -34.44 30.76
N PRO A 189 25.27 -33.75 29.94
CA PRO A 189 24.47 -34.39 28.91
C PRO A 189 25.26 -35.18 27.86
N GLU A 190 26.49 -34.76 27.58
CA GLU A 190 27.39 -35.43 26.64
C GLU A 190 27.88 -36.76 27.25
N LEU A 191 28.37 -36.72 28.50
CA LEU A 191 28.86 -37.89 29.23
C LEU A 191 27.73 -38.89 29.49
N GLY A 192 26.55 -38.43 29.93
CA GLY A 192 25.40 -39.30 30.14
C GLY A 192 24.95 -40.00 28.85
N ARG A 193 25.03 -39.33 27.69
CA ARG A 193 24.80 -39.94 26.38
C ARG A 193 25.88 -40.96 26.01
N GLN A 194 27.15 -40.66 26.26
CA GLN A 194 28.27 -41.57 25.99
C GLN A 194 28.18 -42.84 26.84
N LEU A 195 27.92 -42.71 28.15
CA LEU A 195 27.70 -43.82 29.07
C LEU A 195 26.48 -44.66 28.66
N ALA A 196 25.36 -44.04 28.30
CA ALA A 196 24.18 -44.76 27.82
C ALA A 196 24.47 -45.54 26.52
N VAL A 197 25.19 -44.95 25.56
CA VAL A 197 25.59 -45.64 24.32
C VAL A 197 26.59 -46.79 24.60
N ARG A 198 27.54 -46.60 25.52
CA ARG A 198 28.48 -47.65 25.95
C ARG A 198 27.74 -48.80 26.64
N ALA A 199 26.81 -48.50 27.54
CA ALA A 199 25.97 -49.48 28.22
C ALA A 199 25.09 -50.28 27.24
N LEU A 200 24.42 -49.61 26.29
CA LEU A 200 23.61 -50.28 25.27
C LEU A 200 24.44 -51.23 24.38
N ARG A 201 25.68 -50.86 24.03
CA ARG A 201 26.62 -51.74 23.31
C ARG A 201 27.09 -52.93 24.15
N ALA A 202 27.37 -52.72 25.44
CA ALA A 202 27.75 -53.81 26.33
C ALA A 202 26.59 -54.79 26.55
N VAL A 203 25.37 -54.29 26.75
CA VAL A 203 24.14 -55.11 26.80
C VAL A 203 23.95 -55.90 25.50
N SER A 204 24.18 -55.31 24.32
CA SER A 204 24.02 -56.05 23.06
C SER A 204 25.08 -57.13 22.86
N ARG A 205 26.35 -56.92 23.27
CA ARG A 205 27.38 -57.97 23.30
C ARG A 205 27.05 -59.09 24.28
N LEU A 206 26.71 -58.75 25.52
CA LEU A 206 26.32 -59.71 26.56
C LEU A 206 25.12 -60.55 26.10
N THR A 207 24.13 -59.93 25.47
CA THR A 207 22.95 -60.63 24.93
C THR A 207 23.31 -61.60 23.78
N ALA A 208 24.41 -61.36 23.06
CA ALA A 208 24.92 -62.29 22.05
C ALA A 208 25.67 -63.47 22.70
N LEU A 209 26.56 -63.21 23.67
CA LEU A 209 27.28 -64.26 24.41
C LEU A 209 26.33 -65.17 25.20
N CYS A 210 25.33 -64.61 25.89
CA CYS A 210 24.29 -65.38 26.58
C CYS A 210 23.39 -66.21 25.62
N ARG A 211 23.47 -66.00 24.30
CA ARG A 211 22.87 -66.90 23.30
C ARG A 211 23.86 -67.95 22.82
N ALA A 212 25.12 -67.56 22.56
CA ALA A 212 26.19 -68.50 22.19
C ALA A 212 26.40 -69.60 23.25
N LEU A 213 26.46 -69.22 24.53
CA LEU A 213 26.57 -70.15 25.65
C LEU A 213 25.42 -71.14 25.73
N ARG A 214 24.17 -70.66 25.55
CA ARG A 214 22.97 -71.52 25.53
C ARG A 214 22.91 -72.46 24.32
N ASN A 215 23.46 -72.03 23.19
CA ASN A 215 23.58 -72.90 22.02
C ASN A 215 24.60 -74.02 22.29
N ARG A 216 25.78 -73.71 22.85
CA ARG A 216 26.78 -74.73 23.23
C ARG A 216 26.28 -75.70 24.30
N GLU A 217 25.54 -75.20 25.28
CA GLU A 217 24.85 -76.00 26.30
C GLU A 217 23.85 -76.99 25.68
N ALA A 218 23.16 -76.60 24.60
CA ALA A 218 22.28 -77.49 23.83
C ALA A 218 23.02 -78.39 22.81
N GLU A 219 24.22 -78.01 22.38
CA GLU A 219 25.09 -78.77 21.46
C GLU A 219 26.00 -79.78 22.19
N GLY A 220 26.13 -79.69 23.52
CA GLY A 220 26.97 -80.56 24.34
C GLY A 220 28.48 -80.25 24.24
N CYS A 221 28.84 -79.03 23.86
CA CYS A 221 30.24 -78.64 23.59
C CYS A 221 30.85 -77.82 24.74
N GLU A 222 31.61 -78.49 25.60
CA GLU A 222 32.36 -77.88 26.72
C GLU A 222 33.51 -76.95 26.24
N GLU A 223 34.07 -77.19 25.05
CA GLU A 223 35.25 -76.46 24.57
C GLU A 223 35.03 -74.94 24.49
N GLY A 224 35.75 -74.20 25.33
CA GLY A 224 35.66 -72.74 25.40
C GLY A 224 34.38 -72.20 26.04
N TRP A 225 33.54 -73.05 26.66
CA TRP A 225 32.38 -72.61 27.44
C TRP A 225 32.80 -71.72 28.61
N GLU A 226 33.81 -72.15 29.38
CA GLU A 226 34.37 -71.37 30.51
C GLU A 226 34.86 -69.98 30.05
N ARG A 227 35.61 -69.92 28.94
CA ARG A 227 36.14 -68.66 28.40
C ARG A 227 35.05 -67.68 27.95
N GLU A 228 33.96 -68.15 27.37
CA GLU A 228 32.83 -67.28 26.98
C GLU A 228 31.93 -66.92 28.16
N ARG A 229 31.90 -67.74 29.21
CA ARG A 229 31.34 -67.37 30.50
C ARG A 229 32.17 -66.27 31.17
N GLU A 230 33.49 -66.38 31.16
CA GLU A 230 34.41 -65.35 31.67
C GLU A 230 34.26 -64.03 30.90
N GLU A 231 34.25 -64.03 29.55
CA GLU A 231 33.99 -62.80 28.77
C GLU A 231 32.61 -62.20 29.11
N ALA A 232 31.58 -63.02 29.34
CA ALA A 232 30.27 -62.55 29.75
C ALA A 232 30.26 -61.95 31.17
N GLU A 233 31.05 -62.50 32.11
CA GLU A 233 31.19 -61.99 33.48
C GLU A 233 32.01 -60.69 33.52
N GLU A 234 33.12 -60.59 32.77
CA GLU A 234 33.87 -59.34 32.58
C GLU A 234 33.00 -58.23 31.95
N LEU A 235 32.20 -58.57 30.93
CA LEU A 235 31.29 -57.62 30.29
C LEU A 235 30.11 -57.24 31.20
N LEU A 236 29.68 -58.11 32.10
CA LEU A 236 28.72 -57.80 33.16
C LEU A 236 29.30 -56.80 34.17
N GLU A 237 30.56 -56.97 34.58
CA GLU A 237 31.23 -56.03 35.49
C GLU A 237 31.50 -54.68 34.82
N GLY A 238 32.06 -54.67 33.61
CA GLY A 238 32.25 -53.46 32.81
C GLY A 238 30.95 -52.73 32.48
N LEU A 239 29.82 -53.45 32.37
CA LEU A 239 28.48 -52.87 32.26
C LEU A 239 28.01 -52.27 33.60
N ARG A 240 28.20 -52.97 34.74
CA ARG A 240 27.87 -52.46 36.08
C ARG A 240 28.61 -51.16 36.34
N ASP A 241 29.91 -51.09 36.03
CA ASP A 241 30.72 -49.88 36.14
C ASP A 241 30.24 -48.75 35.21
N THR A 242 29.96 -49.06 33.95
CA THR A 242 29.43 -48.07 32.98
C THR A 242 28.07 -47.50 33.42
N VAL A 243 27.26 -48.29 34.12
CA VAL A 243 25.90 -47.93 34.57
C VAL A 243 25.87 -47.34 35.99
N ARG A 244 26.91 -47.55 36.82
CA ARG A 244 26.98 -47.03 38.20
C ARG A 244 26.69 -45.52 38.29
N PRO A 245 27.31 -44.63 37.48
CA PRO A 245 27.01 -43.18 37.53
C PRO A 245 25.59 -42.84 37.06
N LEU A 246 25.02 -43.64 36.16
CA LEU A 246 23.65 -43.43 35.65
C LEU A 246 22.57 -43.83 36.67
N ARG A 247 22.93 -44.66 37.67
CA ARG A 247 22.05 -45.10 38.76
C ARG A 247 22.14 -44.21 40.01
N GLU A 248 23.03 -43.21 40.04
CA GLU A 248 23.15 -42.27 41.16
C GLU A 248 21.82 -41.54 41.44
N PRO A 249 21.36 -41.47 42.70
CA PRO A 249 20.14 -40.78 43.06
C PRO A 249 20.10 -39.34 42.54
N GLY A 250 19.14 -39.06 41.66
CA GLY A 250 18.94 -37.74 41.06
C GLY A 250 19.70 -37.48 39.75
N TYR A 251 20.66 -38.30 39.33
CA TYR A 251 21.40 -38.09 38.06
C TYR A 251 20.46 -38.01 36.86
N LEU A 252 19.58 -39.00 36.70
CA LEU A 252 18.56 -39.04 35.62
C LEU A 252 17.54 -37.89 35.74
N ARG A 253 17.25 -37.42 36.96
CA ARG A 253 16.33 -36.29 37.22
C ARG A 253 16.95 -34.98 36.78
N GLU A 254 18.23 -34.75 37.08
CA GLU A 254 18.97 -33.59 36.61
C GLU A 254 19.16 -33.62 35.09
N MET A 255 19.41 -34.80 34.53
CA MET A 255 19.50 -35.00 33.08
C MET A 255 18.19 -34.69 32.36
N GLY A 256 17.05 -35.18 32.88
CA GLY A 256 15.72 -34.79 32.40
C GLY A 256 15.48 -33.29 32.51
N ARG A 257 15.88 -32.66 33.62
CA ARG A 257 15.79 -31.20 33.82
C ARG A 257 16.62 -30.43 32.78
N LYS A 258 17.82 -30.89 32.44
CA LYS A 258 18.70 -30.29 31.42
C LYS A 258 18.13 -30.45 30.01
N ALA A 259 17.64 -31.66 29.67
CA ALA A 259 16.98 -31.92 28.39
C ALA A 259 15.72 -31.07 28.19
N GLU A 260 14.88 -30.95 29.23
CA GLU A 260 13.64 -30.17 29.19
C GLU A 260 13.90 -28.65 29.09
N LYS A 261 14.91 -28.14 29.81
CA LYS A 261 15.39 -26.76 29.62
C LYS A 261 15.86 -26.51 28.18
N ALA A 262 16.55 -27.47 27.56
CA ALA A 262 17.00 -27.37 26.18
C ALA A 262 15.83 -27.42 25.17
N ARG A 263 14.83 -28.28 25.39
CA ARG A 263 13.58 -28.33 24.60
C ARG A 263 12.84 -26.99 24.64
N LYS A 264 12.51 -26.52 25.84
CA LYS A 264 11.83 -25.22 26.05
C LYS A 264 12.61 -24.03 25.51
N ARG A 265 13.95 -24.06 25.52
CA ARG A 265 14.79 -23.04 24.86
C ARG A 265 14.63 -23.07 23.33
N ARG A 266 14.63 -24.25 22.70
CA ARG A 266 14.43 -24.39 21.25
C ARG A 266 13.04 -23.92 20.83
N GLU A 267 12.00 -24.32 21.55
CA GLU A 267 10.61 -23.92 21.31
C GLU A 267 10.44 -22.39 21.39
N ARG A 268 10.98 -21.75 22.44
CA ARG A 268 10.97 -20.28 22.57
C ARG A 268 11.71 -19.57 21.44
N MET A 269 12.84 -20.11 20.98
CA MET A 269 13.58 -19.56 19.85
C MET A 269 12.81 -19.72 18.53
N GLN A 270 12.14 -20.85 18.29
CA GLN A 270 11.32 -21.04 17.08
C GLN A 270 10.07 -20.16 17.10
N ARG A 271 9.38 -20.04 18.23
CA ARG A 271 8.27 -19.09 18.41
C ARG A 271 8.70 -17.66 18.07
N ARG A 272 9.77 -17.17 18.71
CA ARG A 272 10.36 -15.85 18.42
C ARG A 272 10.77 -15.67 16.96
N LYS A 273 11.28 -16.72 16.30
CA LYS A 273 11.64 -16.68 14.87
C LYS A 273 10.40 -16.59 13.96
N MET A 274 9.30 -17.25 14.32
CA MET A 274 8.03 -17.18 13.60
C MET A 274 7.31 -15.84 13.85
N GLU A 275 7.31 -15.35 15.09
CA GLU A 275 6.80 -14.03 15.48
C GLU A 275 7.55 -12.91 14.76
N ALA A 276 8.90 -12.93 14.79
CA ALA A 276 9.72 -11.96 14.07
C ALA A 276 9.70 -12.12 12.53
N ARG A 277 9.23 -13.26 12.01
CA ARG A 277 8.94 -13.42 10.58
C ARG A 277 7.59 -12.75 10.24
N LYS A 278 6.54 -13.07 10.99
CA LYS A 278 5.20 -12.47 10.82
C LYS A 278 5.25 -10.95 10.92
N ALA A 279 5.88 -10.41 11.95
CA ALA A 279 6.02 -8.96 12.13
C ALA A 279 6.72 -8.27 10.93
N LYS A 280 7.68 -8.95 10.28
CA LYS A 280 8.32 -8.46 9.04
C LYS A 280 7.43 -8.60 7.81
N GLU A 281 6.62 -9.65 7.73
CA GLU A 281 5.63 -9.83 6.66
C GLU A 281 4.50 -8.78 6.78
N GLU A 282 4.09 -8.44 8.01
CA GLU A 282 3.12 -7.39 8.36
C GLU A 282 3.70 -5.96 8.19
N GLU A 283 4.99 -5.75 8.44
CA GLU A 283 5.69 -4.49 8.14
C GLU A 283 5.88 -4.30 6.62
N ALA A 284 6.25 -5.36 5.90
CA ALA A 284 6.35 -5.34 4.44
C ALA A 284 4.99 -5.16 3.76
N ALA A 285 3.91 -5.76 4.28
CA ALA A 285 2.55 -5.53 3.79
C ALA A 285 2.17 -4.04 3.94
N ARG A 286 2.33 -3.47 5.15
CA ARG A 286 2.10 -2.03 5.40
C ARG A 286 3.03 -1.12 4.60
N ALA A 287 4.20 -1.57 4.17
CA ALA A 287 5.05 -0.83 3.23
C ALA A 287 4.48 -0.87 1.81
N ALA A 288 4.14 -2.05 1.30
CA ALA A 288 3.54 -2.24 -0.02
C ALA A 288 2.18 -1.52 -0.16
N GLU A 289 1.38 -1.42 0.91
CA GLU A 289 0.13 -0.65 0.93
C GLU A 289 0.37 0.86 0.72
N ARG A 290 1.39 1.43 1.39
CA ARG A 290 1.81 2.82 1.23
C ARG A 290 2.42 3.08 -0.15
N GLU A 291 3.26 2.18 -0.64
CA GLU A 291 3.81 2.26 -2.00
C GLU A 291 2.71 2.18 -3.07
N ALA A 292 1.74 1.27 -2.91
CA ALA A 292 0.58 1.17 -3.79
C ALA A 292 -0.37 2.38 -3.68
N GLU A 293 -0.44 3.08 -2.54
CA GLU A 293 -1.13 4.38 -2.44
C GLU A 293 -0.39 5.48 -3.20
N ILE A 294 0.93 5.58 -3.02
CA ILE A 294 1.78 6.53 -3.74
C ILE A 294 1.69 6.30 -5.27
N ASP A 295 1.71 5.05 -5.73
CA ASP A 295 1.61 4.74 -7.15
C ASP A 295 0.18 4.94 -7.70
N ARG A 296 -0.87 4.69 -6.91
CA ARG A 296 -2.25 5.09 -7.27
C ARG A 296 -2.39 6.62 -7.38
N TRP A 297 -1.69 7.38 -6.54
CA TRP A 297 -1.65 8.85 -6.64
C TRP A 297 -0.87 9.32 -7.87
N ARG A 298 0.33 8.78 -8.11
CA ARG A 298 1.13 9.05 -9.32
C ARG A 298 0.35 8.75 -10.60
N ALA A 299 -0.36 7.62 -10.67
CA ALA A 299 -1.19 7.25 -11.81
C ALA A 299 -2.30 8.27 -12.08
N LYS A 300 -2.99 8.77 -11.03
CA LYS A 300 -3.97 9.86 -11.16
C LYS A 300 -3.33 11.14 -11.69
N CYS A 301 -2.19 11.55 -11.15
CA CYS A 301 -1.50 12.76 -11.61
C CYS A 301 -1.01 12.65 -13.06
N ILE A 302 -0.61 11.46 -13.51
CA ILE A 302 -0.27 11.21 -14.92
C ILE A 302 -1.53 11.31 -15.80
N GLN A 303 -2.63 10.65 -15.40
CA GLN A 303 -3.91 10.74 -16.12
C GLN A 303 -4.42 12.18 -16.23
N GLU A 304 -4.40 12.95 -15.14
CA GLU A 304 -4.79 14.37 -15.13
C GLU A 304 -3.91 15.25 -16.03
N VAL A 305 -2.67 14.86 -16.31
CA VAL A 305 -1.76 15.58 -17.24
C VAL A 305 -1.98 15.11 -18.68
N GLU A 306 -2.24 13.82 -18.90
CA GLU A 306 -2.59 13.28 -20.21
C GLU A 306 -3.94 13.81 -20.71
N GLU A 307 -4.96 13.91 -19.85
CA GLU A 307 -6.27 14.50 -20.16
C GLU A 307 -6.12 15.97 -20.58
N LYS A 308 -5.43 16.78 -19.76
CA LYS A 308 -5.10 18.18 -20.08
C LYS A 308 -4.24 18.35 -21.34
N ASN A 309 -3.50 17.32 -21.75
CA ASN A 309 -2.78 17.33 -23.02
C ASN A 309 -3.70 17.00 -24.20
N ARG A 310 -4.58 16.00 -24.07
CA ARG A 310 -5.61 15.65 -25.07
C ARG A 310 -6.57 16.82 -25.32
N GLU A 311 -7.01 17.50 -24.27
CA GLU A 311 -7.83 18.73 -24.33
C GLU A 311 -7.14 19.81 -25.20
N ARG A 312 -5.84 20.04 -25.01
CA ARG A 312 -5.04 21.00 -25.78
C ARG A 312 -4.85 20.58 -27.23
N GLU A 313 -4.62 19.28 -27.48
CA GLU A 313 -4.48 18.73 -28.83
C GLU A 313 -5.78 18.83 -29.63
N LEU A 314 -6.93 18.52 -29.00
CA LEU A 314 -8.26 18.69 -29.59
C LEU A 314 -8.53 20.17 -29.91
N LYS A 315 -8.26 21.08 -28.97
CA LYS A 315 -8.41 22.52 -29.20
C LYS A 315 -7.51 23.03 -30.32
N ALA A 316 -6.24 22.62 -30.34
CA ALA A 316 -5.31 23.00 -31.40
C ALA A 316 -5.73 22.48 -32.78
N ALA A 317 -6.30 21.27 -32.86
CA ALA A 317 -6.88 20.74 -34.10
C ALA A 317 -8.09 21.57 -34.56
N ALA A 318 -8.99 21.93 -33.66
CA ALA A 318 -10.16 22.75 -33.97
C ALA A 318 -9.77 24.19 -34.40
N ASP A 319 -8.81 24.82 -33.70
CA ASP A 319 -8.24 26.12 -34.09
C ASP A 319 -7.53 26.04 -35.45
N SER A 320 -6.87 24.92 -35.77
CA SER A 320 -6.28 24.69 -37.11
C SER A 320 -7.34 24.71 -38.20
N VAL A 321 -8.43 23.95 -38.05
CA VAL A 321 -9.54 23.91 -39.03
C VAL A 321 -10.19 25.30 -39.18
N LEU A 322 -10.43 26.02 -38.08
CA LEU A 322 -10.93 27.41 -38.14
C LEU A 322 -9.95 28.35 -38.85
N SER A 323 -8.63 28.17 -38.68
CA SER A 323 -7.62 28.96 -39.39
C SER A 323 -7.62 28.69 -40.90
N GLU A 324 -7.89 27.46 -41.32
CA GLU A 324 -8.04 27.10 -42.73
C GLU A 324 -9.28 27.75 -43.34
N VAL A 325 -10.44 27.72 -42.66
CA VAL A 325 -11.66 28.38 -43.15
C VAL A 325 -11.46 29.89 -43.29
N ARG A 326 -10.84 30.55 -42.29
CA ARG A 326 -10.50 31.98 -42.36
C ARG A 326 -9.52 32.28 -43.51
N LYS A 327 -8.59 31.36 -43.81
CA LYS A 327 -7.70 31.46 -44.98
C LYS A 327 -8.48 31.33 -46.30
N LYS A 328 -9.48 30.45 -46.42
CA LYS A 328 -10.38 30.35 -47.59
C LYS A 328 -11.20 31.64 -47.78
N GLN A 329 -11.77 32.18 -46.69
CA GLN A 329 -12.49 33.47 -46.70
C GLN A 329 -11.60 34.62 -47.17
N ALA A 330 -10.40 34.76 -46.58
CA ALA A 330 -9.43 35.80 -46.94
C ALA A 330 -8.97 35.68 -48.40
N ASP A 331 -8.78 34.47 -48.92
CA ASP A 331 -8.42 34.27 -50.32
C ASP A 331 -9.56 34.65 -51.27
N THR A 332 -10.80 34.25 -50.94
CA THR A 332 -12.01 34.62 -51.68
C THR A 332 -12.18 36.14 -51.73
N LYS A 333 -11.93 36.83 -50.61
CA LYS A 333 -11.92 38.31 -50.55
C LYS A 333 -10.85 38.91 -51.48
N ARG A 334 -9.62 38.38 -51.47
CA ARG A 334 -8.56 38.84 -52.41
C ARG A 334 -8.97 38.66 -53.88
N MET A 335 -9.69 37.58 -54.22
CA MET A 335 -10.21 37.39 -55.57
C MET A 335 -11.26 38.46 -55.95
N VAL A 336 -12.15 38.83 -55.01
CA VAL A 336 -13.12 39.93 -55.21
C VAL A 336 -12.40 41.28 -55.39
N ASP A 337 -11.40 41.58 -54.56
CA ASP A 337 -10.59 42.79 -54.67
C ASP A 337 -9.87 42.88 -56.03
N ILE A 338 -9.36 41.74 -56.53
CA ILE A 338 -8.75 41.63 -57.86
C ILE A 338 -9.77 41.90 -58.97
N LEU A 339 -10.97 41.31 -58.94
CA LEU A 339 -12.02 41.60 -59.93
C LEU A 339 -12.37 43.10 -59.94
N GLY A 340 -12.57 43.70 -58.77
CA GLY A 340 -12.83 45.14 -58.65
C GLY A 340 -11.69 46.02 -59.16
N SER A 341 -10.44 45.53 -59.17
CA SER A 341 -9.31 46.21 -59.82
C SER A 341 -9.34 46.08 -61.35
N LEU A 342 -9.74 44.92 -61.88
CA LEU A 342 -9.85 44.66 -63.32
C LEU A 342 -10.99 45.47 -63.96
N GLU A 343 -12.12 45.62 -63.28
CA GLU A 343 -13.22 46.52 -63.72
C GLU A 343 -12.76 47.97 -63.83
N LYS A 344 -12.04 48.48 -62.82
CA LYS A 344 -11.46 49.85 -62.82
C LYS A 344 -10.48 50.00 -63.98
N LEU A 345 -9.59 49.03 -64.18
CA LEU A 345 -8.64 49.01 -65.28
C LEU A 345 -9.34 48.99 -66.65
N ARG A 346 -10.45 48.24 -66.81
CA ARG A 346 -11.22 48.25 -68.05
C ARG A 346 -11.91 49.59 -68.28
N LYS A 347 -12.56 50.18 -67.25
CA LYS A 347 -13.22 51.50 -67.35
C LYS A 347 -12.23 52.59 -67.79
N LEU A 348 -11.07 52.67 -67.16
CA LEU A 348 -9.97 53.57 -67.57
C LEU A 348 -9.50 53.33 -69.01
N ARG A 349 -9.45 52.07 -69.48
CA ARG A 349 -9.12 51.73 -70.87
C ARG A 349 -10.22 52.16 -71.85
N LYS A 350 -11.51 51.98 -71.52
CA LYS A 350 -12.64 52.48 -72.33
C LYS A 350 -12.56 54.01 -72.47
N GLU A 351 -12.38 54.72 -71.36
CA GLU A 351 -12.23 56.19 -71.36
C GLU A 351 -11.03 56.67 -72.17
N ALA A 352 -9.87 56.01 -72.04
CA ALA A 352 -8.65 56.37 -72.77
C ALA A 352 -8.74 56.07 -74.28
N ALA A 353 -9.58 55.10 -74.68
CA ALA A 353 -9.86 54.80 -76.08
C ALA A 353 -10.89 55.79 -76.68
N ALA A 354 -11.96 56.11 -75.94
CA ALA A 354 -12.94 57.12 -76.31
C ALA A 354 -12.29 58.51 -76.50
N LYS A 355 -11.37 58.91 -75.61
CA LYS A 355 -10.54 60.14 -75.75
C LYS A 355 -9.65 60.17 -77.00
N LYS A 356 -9.47 59.04 -77.69
CA LYS A 356 -8.75 58.90 -78.96
C LYS A 356 -9.67 58.68 -80.16
N GLY A 357 -11.00 58.78 -79.98
CA GLY A 357 -11.99 58.53 -81.03
C GLY A 357 -12.18 57.05 -81.38
N VAL A 358 -11.63 56.11 -80.60
CA VAL A 358 -11.71 54.66 -80.86
C VAL A 358 -12.58 54.01 -79.79
N CYS A 359 -13.83 53.67 -80.13
CA CYS A 359 -14.71 52.91 -79.25
C CYS A 359 -14.48 51.40 -79.43
N PRO A 360 -14.28 50.63 -78.34
CA PRO A 360 -14.33 49.17 -78.40
C PRO A 360 -15.70 48.66 -78.89
N PRO A 361 -15.79 47.49 -79.55
CA PRO A 361 -17.07 46.91 -79.93
C PRO A 361 -17.95 46.61 -78.71
N PRO A 362 -19.25 46.95 -78.70
CA PRO A 362 -20.11 46.77 -77.52
C PRO A 362 -20.24 45.30 -77.09
N SER A 363 -20.29 44.36 -78.03
CA SER A 363 -20.32 42.92 -77.76
C SER A 363 -19.07 42.41 -77.01
N ALA A 364 -17.91 43.05 -77.20
CA ALA A 364 -16.68 42.70 -76.48
C ALA A 364 -16.69 43.25 -75.03
N ASP A 365 -17.49 44.27 -74.74
CA ASP A 365 -17.76 44.78 -73.41
C ASP A 365 -18.82 43.94 -72.70
N GLU A 366 -19.97 43.68 -73.34
CA GLU A 366 -21.02 42.78 -72.84
C GLU A 366 -20.43 41.42 -72.43
N ALA A 367 -19.60 40.81 -73.30
CA ALA A 367 -18.93 39.55 -73.00
C ALA A 367 -18.00 39.60 -71.76
N PHE A 368 -17.48 40.76 -71.39
CA PHE A 368 -16.66 40.94 -70.19
C PHE A 368 -17.50 41.22 -68.95
N GLU A 369 -18.49 42.12 -69.02
CA GLU A 369 -19.35 42.40 -67.85
C GLU A 369 -20.08 41.09 -67.45
N ASN A 370 -20.60 40.32 -68.41
CA ASN A 370 -21.15 38.97 -68.19
C ASN A 370 -20.18 37.99 -67.51
N GLN A 371 -18.89 38.00 -67.90
CA GLN A 371 -17.87 37.16 -67.27
C GLN A 371 -17.54 37.61 -65.85
N VAL A 372 -17.46 38.92 -65.60
CA VAL A 372 -17.20 39.47 -64.26
C VAL A 372 -18.40 39.26 -63.34
N GLU A 373 -19.62 39.39 -63.82
CA GLU A 373 -20.84 39.07 -63.07
C GLU A 373 -20.92 37.58 -62.72
N SER A 374 -20.62 36.69 -63.65
CA SER A 374 -20.53 35.25 -63.39
C SER A 374 -19.49 34.92 -62.32
N LEU A 375 -18.28 35.50 -62.41
CA LEU A 375 -17.22 35.32 -61.41
C LEU A 375 -17.57 35.95 -60.06
N ARG A 376 -18.26 37.10 -60.05
CA ARG A 376 -18.78 37.76 -58.84
C ARG A 376 -19.79 36.88 -58.12
N ALA A 377 -20.78 36.32 -58.84
CA ALA A 377 -21.77 35.41 -58.27
C ALA A 377 -21.11 34.14 -57.70
N LEU A 378 -20.12 33.57 -58.40
CA LEU A 378 -19.35 32.42 -57.90
C LEU A 378 -18.55 32.73 -56.62
N LEU A 379 -18.02 33.94 -56.48
CA LEU A 379 -17.30 34.37 -55.27
C LEU A 379 -18.23 34.75 -54.13
N GLN A 380 -19.42 35.30 -54.41
CA GLN A 380 -20.48 35.53 -53.42
C GLN A 380 -20.93 34.20 -52.81
N ASN A 381 -21.31 33.23 -53.65
CA ASN A 381 -21.69 31.88 -53.22
C ASN A 381 -20.59 31.21 -52.36
N ARG A 382 -19.30 31.36 -52.73
CA ARG A 382 -18.17 30.85 -51.92
C ARG A 382 -18.03 31.57 -50.59
N THR A 383 -18.24 32.89 -50.56
CA THR A 383 -18.18 33.68 -49.33
C THR A 383 -19.26 33.23 -48.34
N GLU A 384 -20.50 33.13 -48.79
CA GLU A 384 -21.64 32.64 -47.99
C GLU A 384 -21.40 31.23 -47.43
N LEU A 385 -20.85 30.33 -48.25
CA LEU A 385 -20.49 28.97 -47.84
C LEU A 385 -19.38 28.94 -46.77
N TYR A 386 -18.31 29.72 -46.91
CA TYR A 386 -17.23 29.76 -45.92
C TYR A 386 -17.61 30.54 -44.65
N GLU A 387 -18.54 31.48 -44.73
CA GLU A 387 -19.16 32.09 -43.55
C GLU A 387 -20.10 31.12 -42.82
N ALA A 388 -20.84 30.28 -43.56
CA ALA A 388 -21.67 29.24 -42.97
C ALA A 388 -20.82 28.13 -42.33
N GLU A 389 -19.72 27.72 -42.98
CA GLU A 389 -18.73 26.76 -42.46
C GLU A 389 -18.15 27.26 -41.12
N GLU A 390 -17.68 28.51 -41.05
CA GLU A 390 -17.14 29.07 -39.80
C GLU A 390 -18.21 29.27 -38.71
N ARG A 391 -19.44 29.66 -39.08
CA ARG A 391 -20.55 29.78 -38.12
C ARG A 391 -20.93 28.43 -37.53
N ALA A 392 -21.04 27.39 -38.35
CA ALA A 392 -21.33 26.03 -37.88
C ALA A 392 -20.23 25.49 -36.95
N LEU A 393 -18.96 25.62 -37.34
CA LEU A 393 -17.83 25.21 -36.51
C LEU A 393 -17.79 25.97 -35.17
N ARG A 394 -18.00 27.29 -35.18
CA ARG A 394 -18.04 28.11 -33.96
C ARG A 394 -19.12 27.62 -32.99
N VAL A 395 -20.34 27.39 -33.46
CA VAL A 395 -21.45 26.88 -32.63
C VAL A 395 -21.14 25.48 -32.06
N MET A 396 -20.45 24.62 -32.82
CA MET A 396 -20.01 23.31 -32.30
C MET A 396 -18.97 23.45 -31.17
N LEU A 397 -17.94 24.29 -31.34
CA LEU A 397 -16.94 24.56 -30.29
C LEU A 397 -17.57 25.22 -29.04
N GLU A 398 -18.54 26.11 -29.21
CA GLU A 398 -19.24 26.77 -28.11
C GLU A 398 -20.15 25.79 -27.36
N GLY A 399 -20.84 24.90 -28.07
CA GLY A 399 -21.67 23.84 -27.48
C GLY A 399 -20.85 22.81 -26.68
N GLU A 400 -19.69 22.39 -27.20
CA GLU A 400 -18.80 21.45 -26.50
C GLU A 400 -18.22 22.07 -25.21
N GLN A 401 -17.77 23.34 -25.27
CA GLN A 401 -17.30 24.07 -24.09
C GLN A 401 -18.40 24.29 -23.04
N GLU A 402 -19.63 24.59 -23.45
CA GLU A 402 -20.72 24.77 -22.48
C GLU A 402 -21.19 23.44 -21.87
N GLU A 403 -21.16 22.34 -22.61
CA GLU A 403 -21.39 21.02 -22.02
C GLU A 403 -20.28 20.61 -21.05
N GLU A 404 -19.01 20.91 -21.36
CA GLU A 404 -17.89 20.70 -20.44
C GLU A 404 -18.03 21.52 -19.15
N ARG A 405 -18.37 22.81 -19.26
CA ARG A 405 -18.63 23.68 -18.10
C ARG A 405 -19.81 23.19 -17.26
N LYS A 406 -20.88 22.69 -17.90
CA LYS A 406 -22.01 22.05 -17.20
C LYS A 406 -21.58 20.77 -16.47
N ARG A 407 -20.83 19.88 -17.13
CA ARG A 407 -20.26 18.66 -16.53
C ARG A 407 -19.30 18.99 -15.37
N GLU A 408 -18.54 20.08 -15.45
CA GLU A 408 -17.73 20.58 -14.33
C GLU A 408 -18.60 21.03 -13.16
N MET A 409 -19.68 21.77 -13.41
CA MET A 409 -20.59 22.24 -12.36
C MET A 409 -21.28 21.07 -11.65
N GLU A 410 -21.83 20.09 -12.38
CA GLU A 410 -22.36 18.86 -11.78
C GLU A 410 -21.30 18.10 -10.97
N LYS A 411 -20.04 18.03 -11.45
CA LYS A 411 -18.92 17.43 -10.69
C LYS A 411 -18.60 18.23 -9.41
N LYS A 412 -18.75 19.55 -9.41
CA LYS A 412 -18.54 20.43 -8.24
C LYS A 412 -19.69 20.27 -7.24
N GLU A 413 -20.93 20.43 -7.68
CA GLU A 413 -22.15 20.24 -6.89
C GLU A 413 -22.21 18.83 -6.25
N LYS A 414 -21.86 17.78 -7.00
CA LYS A 414 -21.79 16.42 -6.45
C LYS A 414 -20.73 16.30 -5.34
N LYS A 415 -19.53 16.87 -5.53
CA LYS A 415 -18.48 16.90 -4.50
C LYS A 415 -18.88 17.73 -3.28
N GLU A 416 -19.62 18.82 -3.46
CA GLU A 416 -20.11 19.65 -2.36
C GLU A 416 -21.24 18.96 -1.60
N ARG A 417 -22.18 18.30 -2.29
CA ARG A 417 -23.20 17.44 -1.67
C ARG A 417 -22.58 16.27 -0.92
N GLU A 418 -21.54 15.65 -1.46
CA GLU A 418 -20.78 14.58 -0.80
C GLU A 418 -20.04 15.09 0.45
N LYS A 419 -19.40 16.27 0.38
CA LYS A 419 -18.83 16.95 1.56
C LYS A 419 -19.88 17.28 2.60
N LEU A 420 -21.06 17.78 2.22
CA LEU A 420 -22.15 18.11 3.15
C LEU A 420 -22.70 16.86 3.84
N LEU A 421 -22.85 15.76 3.09
CA LEU A 421 -23.25 14.47 3.65
C LEU A 421 -22.17 13.92 4.60
N GLN A 422 -20.88 14.08 4.28
CA GLN A 422 -19.82 13.67 5.18
C GLN A 422 -19.72 14.55 6.42
N GLN A 423 -19.78 15.88 6.28
CA GLN A 423 -19.88 16.81 7.42
C GLN A 423 -21.08 16.49 8.31
N LYS A 424 -22.24 16.11 7.74
CA LYS A 424 -23.38 15.65 8.53
C LYS A 424 -23.02 14.39 9.32
N ARG A 425 -22.44 13.36 8.69
CA ARG A 425 -21.98 12.14 9.41
C ARG A 425 -20.97 12.47 10.51
N ASP A 426 -19.99 13.34 10.22
CA ASP A 426 -18.95 13.77 11.16
C ASP A 426 -19.53 14.58 12.34
N ILE A 427 -20.72 15.20 12.17
CA ILE A 427 -21.47 15.90 13.21
C ILE A 427 -22.36 14.91 13.97
N ASP A 428 -23.11 14.06 13.28
CA ASP A 428 -23.95 13.01 13.87
C ASP A 428 -23.10 12.10 14.78
N SER A 429 -21.92 11.66 14.32
CA SER A 429 -20.92 10.90 15.09
C SER A 429 -20.45 11.65 16.34
N LYS A 430 -20.14 12.95 16.24
CA LYS A 430 -19.69 13.75 17.40
C LYS A 430 -20.79 14.05 18.41
N LEU A 431 -22.06 14.05 17.99
CA LEU A 431 -23.21 14.32 18.85
C LEU A 431 -23.80 13.05 19.49
N PHE A 432 -23.76 11.92 18.78
CA PHE A 432 -24.47 10.69 19.16
C PHE A 432 -23.58 9.45 19.28
N GLY A 433 -22.28 9.57 19.01
CA GLY A 433 -21.32 8.46 18.94
C GLY A 433 -21.30 7.80 17.56
N ASP A 434 -20.21 7.06 17.26
CA ASP A 434 -20.14 6.27 16.03
C ASP A 434 -21.10 5.06 16.11
N PRO A 435 -22.03 4.91 15.15
CA PRO A 435 -23.10 3.91 15.23
C PRO A 435 -22.59 2.46 15.15
N ASP A 436 -21.42 2.27 14.56
CA ASP A 436 -20.76 0.97 14.41
C ASP A 436 -19.91 0.58 15.64
N GLU A 437 -19.42 1.54 16.43
CA GLU A 437 -18.60 1.26 17.62
C GLU A 437 -19.44 1.10 18.89
N PHE A 438 -20.55 1.85 19.02
CA PHE A 438 -21.33 1.87 20.26
C PHE A 438 -22.84 1.94 20.00
N PRO A 439 -23.56 0.80 20.06
CA PRO A 439 -25.00 0.76 19.79
C PRO A 439 -25.82 1.31 20.97
N LEU A 440 -25.79 2.63 21.15
CA LEU A 440 -26.70 3.39 22.03
C LEU A 440 -28.17 3.07 21.75
N ALA A 441 -28.49 2.72 20.50
CA ALA A 441 -29.80 2.21 20.10
C ALA A 441 -30.26 0.97 20.90
N HIS A 442 -29.35 0.09 21.33
CA HIS A 442 -29.66 -1.08 22.16
C HIS A 442 -29.73 -0.74 23.65
N LEU A 443 -28.92 0.20 24.15
CA LEU A 443 -28.99 0.64 25.56
C LEU A 443 -30.25 1.48 25.84
N LEU A 444 -30.70 2.26 24.86
CA LEU A 444 -31.96 3.02 24.91
C LEU A 444 -33.16 2.17 24.47
N GLN A 445 -32.96 0.94 24.01
CA GLN A 445 -34.04 0.08 23.51
C GLN A 445 -35.12 -0.20 24.56
N PRO A 446 -34.82 -0.53 25.83
CA PRO A 446 -35.85 -0.78 26.84
C PRO A 446 -36.71 0.46 27.14
N PHE A 447 -36.10 1.66 27.11
CA PHE A 447 -36.83 2.92 27.26
C PHE A 447 -37.73 3.19 26.06
N ARG A 448 -37.24 2.93 24.84
CA ARG A 448 -38.02 3.08 23.61
C ARG A 448 -39.16 2.07 23.53
N GLU A 449 -38.92 0.82 23.91
CA GLU A 449 -39.93 -0.23 24.01
C GLU A 449 -40.99 0.13 25.08
N TYR A 450 -40.58 0.67 26.24
CA TYR A 450 -41.51 1.15 27.26
C TYR A 450 -42.43 2.28 26.74
N TYR A 451 -41.91 3.29 26.03
CA TYR A 451 -42.75 4.36 25.49
C TYR A 451 -43.59 3.95 24.27
N LEU A 452 -43.14 2.97 23.48
CA LEU A 452 -43.86 2.46 22.29
C LEU A 452 -44.68 1.20 22.56
N GLN A 453 -44.75 0.70 23.80
CA GLN A 453 -45.45 -0.57 24.12
C GLN A 453 -46.91 -0.59 23.66
N ALA A 454 -47.59 0.57 23.67
CA ALA A 454 -48.96 0.73 23.20
C ALA A 454 -49.11 0.62 21.67
N GLU A 455 -48.08 0.97 20.90
CA GLU A 455 -48.03 0.76 19.44
C GLU A 455 -47.73 -0.71 19.09
N LEU A 456 -46.95 -1.38 19.94
CA LEU A 456 -46.48 -2.75 19.73
C LEU A 456 -47.42 -3.83 20.30
N SER A 457 -48.29 -3.49 21.24
CA SER A 457 -49.22 -4.43 21.87
C SER A 457 -50.55 -3.78 22.26
N VAL A 458 -51.64 -4.29 21.67
CA VAL A 458 -53.01 -3.88 22.02
C VAL A 458 -53.32 -4.16 23.50
N ALA A 459 -52.75 -5.21 24.09
CA ALA A 459 -52.91 -5.50 25.52
C ALA A 459 -52.23 -4.43 26.40
N ALA A 460 -51.04 -3.94 25.99
CA ALA A 460 -50.36 -2.85 26.69
C ALA A 460 -51.09 -1.51 26.52
N LEU A 461 -51.65 -1.24 25.33
CA LEU A 461 -52.53 -0.08 25.10
C LEU A 461 -53.77 -0.11 26.01
N ILE A 462 -54.43 -1.26 26.14
CA ILE A 462 -55.58 -1.43 27.03
C ILE A 462 -55.16 -1.27 28.50
N GLN A 463 -54.04 -1.86 28.91
CA GLN A 463 -53.52 -1.74 30.28
C GLN A 463 -53.18 -0.29 30.63
N ILE A 464 -52.43 0.41 29.78
CA ILE A 464 -52.12 1.84 29.94
C ILE A 464 -53.43 2.65 29.99
N ARG A 465 -54.40 2.35 29.13
CA ARG A 465 -55.68 3.08 29.14
C ARG A 465 -56.44 2.87 30.44
N HIS A 466 -56.48 1.64 30.97
CA HIS A 466 -57.07 1.32 32.28
C HIS A 466 -56.33 2.04 33.43
N GLU A 467 -54.99 2.08 33.39
CA GLU A 467 -54.15 2.81 34.34
C GLU A 467 -54.34 4.34 34.28
N TRP A 468 -54.86 4.89 33.19
CA TRP A 468 -55.33 6.29 33.13
C TRP A 468 -56.80 6.44 33.52
N ASP A 469 -57.67 5.52 33.14
CA ASP A 469 -59.12 5.59 33.42
C ASP A 469 -59.44 5.45 34.91
N GLN A 470 -58.64 4.72 35.70
CA GLN A 470 -58.76 4.66 37.17
C GLN A 470 -58.71 6.05 37.86
N TYR A 471 -58.11 7.07 37.20
CA TYR A 471 -58.03 8.45 37.67
C TYR A 471 -59.22 9.33 37.25
N LEU A 472 -60.08 8.82 36.35
CA LEU A 472 -61.26 9.53 35.83
C LEU A 472 -62.57 9.10 36.51
N VAL A 473 -62.53 8.10 37.39
CA VAL A 473 -63.69 7.58 38.14
C VAL A 473 -63.92 8.41 39.42
N PRO A 474 -65.16 8.64 39.86
CA PRO A 474 -65.45 9.29 41.14
C PRO A 474 -64.76 8.63 42.34
N ALA A 475 -64.42 9.42 43.36
CA ALA A 475 -63.61 9.01 44.50
C ALA A 475 -64.19 7.89 45.37
N ASP A 476 -65.49 7.59 45.24
CA ASP A 476 -66.19 6.53 45.96
C ASP A 476 -66.08 5.14 45.28
N HIS A 477 -65.38 5.04 44.14
CA HIS A 477 -65.25 3.79 43.39
C HIS A 477 -64.12 2.89 43.94
N PRO A 478 -64.36 1.60 44.20
CA PRO A 478 -63.42 0.73 44.92
C PRO A 478 -62.11 0.43 44.18
N GLU A 479 -62.09 0.56 42.85
CA GLU A 479 -60.89 0.42 42.01
C GLU A 479 -60.47 1.76 41.36
N GLY A 480 -61.03 2.88 41.83
CA GLY A 480 -60.61 4.22 41.41
C GLY A 480 -59.54 4.80 42.34
N SER A 481 -58.61 5.59 41.80
CA SER A 481 -57.72 6.43 42.60
C SER A 481 -57.86 7.87 42.14
N CYS A 482 -58.47 8.73 42.94
CA CYS A 482 -58.78 10.09 42.51
C CYS A 482 -57.51 10.93 42.34
N ILE A 483 -57.50 11.79 41.31
CA ILE A 483 -56.46 12.83 41.17
C ILE A 483 -56.57 13.77 42.38
N PRO A 484 -55.49 14.04 43.13
CA PRO A 484 -55.55 14.93 44.29
C PRO A 484 -56.07 16.33 43.90
N PRO A 485 -57.07 16.89 44.60
CA PRO A 485 -57.70 18.17 44.24
C PRO A 485 -56.86 19.41 44.60
N GLY A 486 -55.53 19.28 44.63
CA GLY A 486 -54.59 20.31 45.06
C GLY A 486 -53.14 19.95 44.75
N TRP A 487 -52.22 20.85 45.11
CA TRP A 487 -50.80 20.71 44.80
C TRP A 487 -50.19 19.47 45.48
N VAL A 488 -49.76 18.49 44.67
CA VAL A 488 -48.95 17.38 45.12
C VAL A 488 -47.53 17.88 45.39
N LEU A 489 -47.20 18.09 46.67
CA LEU A 489 -45.83 18.38 47.09
C LEU A 489 -45.00 17.10 46.93
N PRO A 490 -43.81 17.16 46.29
CA PRO A 490 -42.93 16.00 46.21
C PRO A 490 -42.45 15.59 47.60
N PRO A 491 -42.22 14.29 47.84
CA PRO A 491 -41.62 13.82 49.09
C PRO A 491 -40.22 14.40 49.27
N LEU A 492 -39.75 14.46 50.51
CA LEU A 492 -38.36 14.82 50.82
C LEU A 492 -37.39 13.92 50.01
N PRO A 493 -36.30 14.48 49.45
CA PRO A 493 -35.36 13.74 48.62
C PRO A 493 -34.77 12.55 49.40
N THR A 494 -34.88 11.35 48.83
CA THR A 494 -34.53 10.08 49.49
C THR A 494 -33.03 9.86 49.71
N ASN A 495 -32.18 10.78 49.24
CA ASN A 495 -30.73 10.79 49.44
C ASN A 495 -30.22 12.23 49.24
N ASP A 496 -29.20 12.64 49.99
CA ASP A 496 -28.49 13.91 49.84
C ASP A 496 -28.08 14.20 48.39
N THR A 497 -27.68 13.17 47.61
CA THR A 497 -27.35 13.32 46.19
C THR A 497 -28.52 13.90 45.40
N TRP A 498 -29.74 13.42 45.62
CA TRP A 498 -30.96 13.99 45.01
C TRP A 498 -31.32 15.35 45.61
N ALA A 499 -31.05 15.56 46.91
CA ALA A 499 -31.25 16.86 47.56
C ALA A 499 -30.39 17.98 46.96
N THR A 500 -29.25 17.66 46.32
CA THR A 500 -28.44 18.67 45.60
C THR A 500 -29.03 19.10 44.25
N ALA A 501 -29.97 18.33 43.67
CA ALA A 501 -30.53 18.59 42.35
C ALA A 501 -31.91 19.28 42.37
N VAL A 502 -32.50 19.48 43.55
CA VAL A 502 -33.86 20.03 43.75
C VAL A 502 -33.80 21.26 44.66
N ARG A 503 -32.78 22.12 44.47
CA ARG A 503 -32.41 23.19 45.41
C ARG A 503 -32.02 24.50 44.71
#